data_AF-A0A1Q5MSZ9-F1
#
_entry.id   AF-A0A1Q5MSZ9-F1
#
_cell.length_a   1.000
_cell.length_b   1.000
_cell.length_c   1.000
_cell.angle_alpha   90.00
_cell.angle_beta   90.00
_cell.angle_gamma   90.00
#
_symmetry.space_group_name_H-M   'P 1'
#
loop_
_entity.id
_entity.type
_entity.pdbx_description
1 polymer ?
#
loop_
_entity_poly.entity_id
_entity_poly.type
_entity_poly.pdbx_seq_one_letter_code
_entity_poly.pdbx_strand_id
1 'polypeptide(L)'
;MTAKSARRTRPLLHATVVTSLLAASAYFTYELRKEEQAAAPAAMRVTDQGPKGGAKGGQDGTQKWERLKSPERSVLRSGDGAVLAVFTDGARTATLTGKSRTFSEPATTQTRVVTDDWVRLLPEAWRSGAEREQWFQDWFKKYYGSEEDDLFATAFQYGDQAPVKKDAAGVQYAGDAAFGPINPNGSVGNDLRLEQSDFYDYLGTSYTFRDGTTAQPEKPKYRALDCSGFIRTVFGYRARFPLMSGDTGGTGLPRTANGMARSKTGVDILPLKGVTARDRPTSIDVLQPGDLLFFKLDGRTGQRLDHTGMYLGNDVEGHKIFISSREEANGPTIGDKGGASRLDGNGYYAAALRSAKRL
;
A
#
# COMPACT_ATOMS: atom_id res chain seq x y z
N MET A 1 -76.21 -16.68 -19.63
CA MET A 1 -75.24 -15.60 -19.93
C MET A 1 -74.14 -15.66 -18.87
N THR A 2 -72.94 -16.11 -19.24
CA THR A 2 -71.78 -16.26 -18.34
C THR A 2 -70.69 -15.29 -18.76
N ALA A 3 -70.41 -14.29 -17.93
CA ALA A 3 -69.28 -13.38 -18.13
C ALA A 3 -68.00 -13.98 -17.52
N LYS A 4 -66.97 -14.14 -18.36
CA LYS A 4 -65.62 -14.60 -18.00
C LYS A 4 -64.80 -13.47 -17.36
N SER A 5 -64.00 -13.84 -16.36
CA SER A 5 -62.98 -13.03 -15.69
C SER A 5 -61.77 -12.71 -16.60
N ALA A 6 -61.21 -11.51 -16.47
CA ALA A 6 -60.08 -11.03 -17.26
C ALA A 6 -58.77 -10.93 -16.45
N ARG A 7 -57.72 -11.54 -17.03
CA ARG A 7 -56.28 -11.18 -17.06
C ARG A 7 -55.46 -11.07 -15.75
N ARG A 8 -54.65 -12.12 -15.51
CA ARG A 8 -53.33 -12.08 -14.86
C ARG A 8 -52.22 -12.44 -15.87
N THR A 9 -51.76 -11.49 -16.69
CA THR A 9 -50.67 -11.76 -17.67
C THR A 9 -49.53 -10.74 -17.64
N ARG A 10 -49.61 -9.69 -16.82
CA ARG A 10 -48.58 -8.64 -16.73
C ARG A 10 -47.33 -8.97 -15.90
N PRO A 11 -47.37 -9.74 -14.78
CA PRO A 11 -46.16 -9.93 -13.96
C PRO A 11 -45.15 -10.93 -14.55
N LEU A 12 -45.62 -11.93 -15.30
CA LEU A 12 -44.75 -12.92 -15.96
C LEU A 12 -43.89 -12.31 -17.06
N LEU A 13 -44.43 -11.35 -17.81
CA LEU A 13 -43.70 -10.71 -18.91
C LEU A 13 -42.57 -9.80 -18.40
N HIS A 14 -42.77 -9.13 -17.26
CA HIS A 14 -41.74 -8.31 -16.63
C HIS A 14 -40.60 -9.16 -16.03
N ALA A 15 -40.91 -10.30 -15.40
CA ALA A 15 -39.90 -11.20 -14.87
C ALA A 15 -38.96 -11.71 -15.98
N THR A 16 -39.53 -12.17 -17.10
CA THR A 16 -38.73 -12.67 -18.24
C THR A 16 -37.82 -11.61 -18.84
N VAL A 17 -38.29 -10.36 -18.96
CA VAL A 17 -37.50 -9.25 -19.51
C VAL A 17 -36.35 -8.86 -18.57
N VAL A 18 -36.56 -8.85 -17.26
CA VAL A 18 -35.50 -8.54 -16.30
C VAL A 18 -34.42 -9.63 -16.29
N THR A 19 -34.82 -10.90 -16.33
CA THR A 19 -33.86 -12.02 -16.35
C THR A 19 -33.02 -12.04 -17.63
N SER A 20 -33.62 -11.74 -18.79
CA SER A 20 -32.89 -11.68 -20.05
C SER A 20 -31.91 -10.51 -20.12
N LEU A 21 -32.27 -9.34 -19.58
CA LEU A 21 -31.36 -8.20 -19.46
C LEU A 21 -30.18 -8.48 -18.53
N LEU A 22 -30.40 -9.16 -17.41
CA LEU A 22 -29.33 -9.56 -16.48
C LEU A 22 -28.38 -10.59 -17.11
N ALA A 23 -28.91 -11.59 -17.81
CA ALA A 23 -28.10 -12.58 -18.51
C ALA A 23 -27.25 -11.94 -19.62
N ALA A 24 -27.82 -11.02 -20.40
CA ALA A 24 -27.09 -10.27 -21.42
C ALA A 24 -25.98 -9.40 -20.81
N SER A 25 -26.27 -8.68 -19.71
CA SER A 25 -25.28 -7.86 -19.00
C SER A 25 -24.09 -8.68 -18.47
N ALA A 26 -24.38 -9.85 -17.88
CA ALA A 26 -23.34 -10.76 -17.40
C ALA A 26 -22.49 -11.31 -18.56
N TYR A 27 -23.12 -11.68 -19.68
CA TYR A 27 -22.42 -12.14 -20.89
C TYR A 27 -21.51 -11.06 -21.48
N PHE A 28 -22.02 -9.83 -21.63
CA PHE A 28 -21.21 -8.72 -22.15
C PHE A 28 -20.06 -8.36 -21.21
N THR A 29 -20.26 -8.41 -19.89
CA THR A 29 -19.19 -8.19 -18.91
C THR A 29 -18.10 -9.27 -19.01
N TYR A 30 -18.49 -10.52 -19.26
CA TYR A 30 -17.55 -11.63 -19.44
C TYR A 30 -16.74 -11.48 -20.73
N GLU A 31 -17.39 -11.19 -21.87
CA GLU A 31 -16.70 -10.98 -23.14
C GLU A 31 -15.80 -9.74 -23.11
N LEU A 32 -16.22 -8.64 -22.47
CA LEU A 32 -15.37 -7.44 -22.31
C LEU A 32 -14.10 -7.74 -21.51
N ARG A 33 -14.21 -8.52 -20.42
CA ARG A 33 -13.06 -8.94 -19.61
C ARG A 33 -12.11 -9.88 -20.37
N LYS A 34 -12.67 -10.73 -21.22
CA LYS A 34 -11.91 -11.65 -22.06
C LYS A 34 -11.14 -10.90 -23.16
N GLU A 35 -11.77 -9.88 -23.75
CA GLU A 35 -11.11 -8.98 -24.71
C GLU A 35 -10.05 -8.10 -24.03
N GLU A 36 -10.29 -7.58 -22.82
CA GLU A 36 -9.29 -6.83 -22.04
C GLU A 36 -8.05 -7.69 -21.70
N GLN A 37 -8.24 -8.97 -21.36
CA GLN A 37 -7.14 -9.92 -21.14
C GLN A 37 -6.36 -10.22 -22.43
N ALA A 38 -7.03 -10.23 -23.59
CA ALA A 38 -6.40 -10.50 -24.89
C ALA A 38 -5.73 -9.26 -25.50
N ALA A 39 -6.20 -8.05 -25.18
CA ALA A 39 -5.69 -6.78 -25.66
C ALA A 39 -4.56 -6.19 -24.78
N ALA A 40 -4.25 -6.85 -23.66
CA ALA A 40 -3.08 -6.51 -22.85
C ALA A 40 -1.81 -6.75 -23.68
N PRO A 41 -0.90 -5.76 -23.81
CA PRO A 41 0.34 -5.94 -24.55
C PRO A 41 1.15 -7.09 -23.94
N ALA A 42 1.76 -7.91 -24.79
CA ALA A 42 2.55 -9.06 -24.35
C ALA A 42 3.69 -8.60 -23.41
N ALA A 43 3.58 -8.95 -22.14
CA ALA A 43 4.60 -8.68 -21.13
C ALA A 43 5.88 -9.45 -21.47
N MET A 44 7.02 -8.76 -21.41
CA MET A 44 8.33 -9.41 -21.37
C MET A 44 8.40 -10.22 -20.06
N ARG A 45 8.35 -11.55 -20.18
CA ARG A 45 8.62 -12.44 -19.05
C ARG A 45 10.03 -12.18 -18.55
N VAL A 46 10.16 -11.62 -17.34
CA VAL A 46 11.42 -11.70 -16.59
C VAL A 46 11.57 -13.15 -16.15
N THR A 47 12.44 -13.90 -16.81
CA THR A 47 12.84 -15.23 -16.35
C THR A 47 13.46 -15.10 -14.95
N ASP A 48 13.15 -16.02 -14.04
CA ASP A 48 13.67 -16.10 -12.64
C ASP A 48 15.22 -16.23 -12.54
N GLN A 49 15.96 -15.96 -13.61
CA GLN A 49 17.34 -15.54 -13.51
C GLN A 49 17.35 -14.06 -13.16
N GLY A 50 17.20 -13.76 -11.86
CA GLY A 50 17.61 -12.47 -11.33
C GLY A 50 19.02 -12.14 -11.87
N PRO A 51 19.34 -10.87 -12.14
CA PRO A 51 20.67 -10.52 -12.60
C PRO A 51 21.68 -11.18 -11.65
N LYS A 52 22.60 -11.97 -12.19
CA LYS A 52 23.76 -12.54 -11.47
C LYS A 52 24.75 -11.43 -11.08
N GLY A 53 24.24 -10.26 -10.71
CA GLY A 53 24.93 -9.17 -10.04
C GLY A 53 24.50 -9.16 -8.60
N GLY A 54 24.76 -10.26 -7.86
CA GLY A 54 25.06 -10.06 -6.45
C GLY A 54 26.20 -9.07 -6.44
N ALA A 55 26.00 -7.90 -5.82
CA ALA A 55 27.09 -6.99 -5.52
C ALA A 55 28.06 -7.76 -4.63
N LYS A 56 28.96 -8.54 -5.25
CA LYS A 56 30.26 -8.86 -4.68
C LYS A 56 30.78 -7.50 -4.25
N GLY A 57 31.09 -7.35 -2.97
CA GLY A 57 31.66 -6.13 -2.43
C GLY A 57 32.78 -5.65 -3.34
N GLY A 58 32.46 -4.65 -4.16
CA GLY A 58 33.40 -3.98 -5.02
C GLY A 58 34.17 -3.01 -4.17
N GLN A 59 35.11 -3.54 -3.38
CA GLN A 59 36.31 -2.80 -3.04
C GLN A 59 37.03 -2.52 -4.36
N ASP A 60 37.03 -1.25 -4.78
CA ASP A 60 37.98 -0.58 -5.71
C ASP A 60 37.36 0.48 -6.66
N GLY A 61 36.13 0.90 -6.41
CA GLY A 61 35.58 2.15 -6.96
C GLY A 61 35.22 3.11 -5.83
N THR A 62 35.72 4.35 -5.84
CA THR A 62 35.31 5.36 -4.86
C THR A 62 33.81 5.62 -4.98
N GLN A 63 33.07 5.40 -3.90
CA GLN A 63 31.65 5.72 -3.85
C GLN A 63 31.45 7.22 -4.10
N LYS A 64 30.40 7.56 -4.86
CA LYS A 64 30.11 8.95 -5.24
C LYS A 64 28.71 9.34 -4.82
N TRP A 65 28.60 10.52 -4.23
CA TRP A 65 27.33 11.18 -3.96
C TRP A 65 26.92 12.04 -5.15
N GLU A 66 25.68 11.87 -5.59
CA GLU A 66 25.05 12.65 -6.65
C GLU A 66 23.80 13.34 -6.11
N ARG A 67 23.56 14.59 -6.54
CA ARG A 67 22.33 15.33 -6.26
C ARG A 67 21.42 15.32 -7.46
N LEU A 68 20.19 14.86 -7.27
CA LEU A 68 19.15 14.84 -8.29
C LEU A 68 17.96 15.70 -7.85
N LYS A 69 17.17 16.14 -8.83
CA LYS A 69 15.97 16.97 -8.64
C LYS A 69 14.70 16.21 -8.99
N SER A 70 13.55 16.78 -8.60
CA SER A 70 12.21 16.22 -8.88
C SER A 70 11.99 14.79 -8.36
N PRO A 71 12.02 14.56 -7.02
CA PRO A 71 12.31 15.50 -5.94
C PRO A 71 13.81 15.69 -5.69
N GLU A 72 14.17 16.73 -4.95
CA GLU A 72 15.52 16.94 -4.42
C GLU A 72 15.95 15.74 -3.58
N ARG A 73 17.05 15.10 -3.96
CA ARG A 73 17.53 13.86 -3.32
C ARG A 73 19.03 13.64 -3.50
N SER A 74 19.61 12.92 -2.55
CA SER A 74 20.97 12.39 -2.63
C SER A 74 20.94 10.94 -3.09
N VAL A 75 21.76 10.60 -4.07
CA VAL A 75 21.96 9.23 -4.56
C VAL A 75 23.41 8.84 -4.29
N LEU A 76 23.60 7.74 -3.57
CA LEU A 76 24.91 7.12 -3.40
C LEU A 76 25.12 6.12 -4.54
N ARG A 77 26.24 6.22 -5.24
CA ARG A 77 26.64 5.31 -6.31
C ARG A 77 27.95 4.62 -6.03
N SER A 78 28.10 3.40 -6.51
CA SER A 78 29.39 2.72 -6.64
C SER A 78 30.23 3.34 -7.76
N GLY A 79 31.52 2.98 -7.84
CA GLY A 79 32.42 3.50 -8.87
C GLY A 79 32.03 3.13 -10.30
N ASP A 80 31.27 2.05 -10.50
CA ASP A 80 30.69 1.65 -11.79
C ASP A 80 29.34 2.34 -12.10
N GLY A 81 28.86 3.20 -11.20
CA GLY A 81 27.65 4.00 -11.38
C GLY A 81 26.35 3.35 -10.90
N ALA A 82 26.38 2.11 -10.40
CA ALA A 82 25.18 1.48 -9.83
C ALA A 82 24.66 2.28 -8.61
N VAL A 83 23.34 2.35 -8.45
CA VAL A 83 22.72 2.99 -7.29
C VAL A 83 22.87 2.08 -6.09
N LEU A 84 23.40 2.62 -4.99
CA LEU A 84 23.55 1.91 -3.72
C LEU A 84 22.53 2.36 -2.68
N ALA A 85 22.14 3.63 -2.73
CA ALA A 85 21.13 4.18 -1.85
C ALA A 85 20.51 5.47 -2.40
N VAL A 86 19.27 5.75 -2.02
CA VAL A 86 18.54 6.98 -2.35
C VAL A 86 17.92 7.57 -1.10
N PHE A 87 18.12 8.88 -0.92
CA PHE A 87 17.64 9.64 0.23
C PHE A 87 16.99 10.94 -0.26
N THR A 88 15.72 11.15 0.07
CA THR A 88 14.93 12.30 -0.43
C THR A 88 14.87 13.40 0.62
N ASP A 89 15.18 14.64 0.23
CA ASP A 89 15.20 15.76 1.16
C ASP A 89 13.82 15.97 1.80
N GLY A 90 13.77 16.06 3.13
CA GLY A 90 12.54 16.16 3.91
C GLY A 90 11.87 14.82 4.24
N ALA A 91 12.32 13.71 3.65
CA ALA A 91 11.81 12.37 3.95
C ALA A 91 12.72 11.63 4.94
N ARG A 92 12.12 10.73 5.73
CA ARG A 92 12.83 9.76 6.56
C ARG A 92 12.94 8.39 5.90
N THR A 93 12.20 8.12 4.86
CA THR A 93 12.22 6.85 4.12
C THR A 93 13.41 6.87 3.18
N ALA A 94 14.29 5.89 3.34
CA ALA A 94 15.46 5.67 2.52
C ALA A 94 15.39 4.30 1.86
N THR A 95 15.86 4.23 0.62
CA THR A 95 15.97 2.98 -0.13
C THR A 95 17.44 2.62 -0.25
N LEU A 96 17.81 1.43 0.21
CA LEU A 96 19.16 0.87 0.10
C LEU A 96 19.11 -0.31 -0.86
N THR A 97 20.05 -0.36 -1.81
CA THR A 97 20.23 -1.54 -2.66
C THR A 97 20.97 -2.61 -1.86
N GLY A 98 20.43 -3.83 -1.86
CA GLY A 98 20.96 -4.94 -1.08
C GLY A 98 20.74 -6.29 -1.76
N LYS A 99 20.60 -7.34 -0.96
CA LYS A 99 20.35 -8.68 -1.49
C LYS A 99 18.94 -8.76 -2.08
N SER A 100 18.84 -9.31 -3.29
CA SER A 100 17.55 -9.55 -3.93
C SER A 100 16.72 -10.57 -3.15
N ARG A 101 15.41 -10.32 -3.08
CA ARG A 101 14.41 -11.14 -2.39
C ARG A 101 13.07 -11.08 -3.11
N THR A 102 12.21 -12.04 -2.81
CA THR A 102 10.89 -12.15 -3.41
C THR A 102 9.83 -12.10 -2.34
N PHE A 103 8.81 -11.28 -2.57
CA PHE A 103 7.58 -11.25 -1.79
C PHE A 103 6.43 -11.83 -2.60
N SER A 104 5.65 -12.71 -1.97
CA SER A 104 4.52 -13.40 -2.60
C SER A 104 3.40 -13.63 -1.61
N GLU A 105 2.17 -13.57 -2.09
CA GLU A 105 0.96 -13.89 -1.36
C GLU A 105 0.03 -14.72 -2.27
N PRO A 106 0.22 -16.05 -2.32
CA PRO A 106 -0.41 -16.89 -3.35
C PRO A 106 -1.93 -17.08 -3.15
N ALA A 107 -2.49 -16.64 -2.03
CA ALA A 107 -3.89 -16.87 -1.68
C ALA A 107 -4.86 -16.22 -2.67
N THR A 108 -4.51 -15.04 -3.21
CA THR A 108 -5.41 -14.25 -4.06
C THR A 108 -4.75 -13.66 -5.32
N THR A 109 -3.50 -14.02 -5.62
CA THR A 109 -2.80 -13.64 -6.84
C THR A 109 -1.61 -14.56 -7.15
N GLN A 110 -1.14 -14.55 -8.40
CA GLN A 110 0.15 -15.13 -8.79
C GLN A 110 1.27 -14.08 -8.84
N THR A 111 0.93 -12.80 -8.61
CA THR A 111 1.88 -11.69 -8.61
C THR A 111 2.98 -11.93 -7.59
N ARG A 112 4.23 -11.68 -8.01
CA ARG A 112 5.42 -11.72 -7.16
C ARG A 112 6.19 -10.43 -7.33
N VAL A 113 6.63 -9.85 -6.22
CA VAL A 113 7.53 -8.68 -6.23
C VAL A 113 8.95 -9.19 -5.99
N VAL A 114 9.81 -9.08 -7.00
CA VAL A 114 11.25 -9.39 -6.90
C VAL A 114 11.98 -8.07 -6.82
N THR A 115 12.68 -7.82 -5.71
CA THR A 115 13.32 -6.53 -5.45
C THR A 115 14.64 -6.72 -4.69
N ASP A 116 15.60 -5.86 -4.98
CA ASP A 116 16.82 -5.63 -4.21
C ASP A 116 16.75 -4.32 -3.40
N ASP A 117 15.58 -3.68 -3.36
CA ASP A 117 15.31 -2.51 -2.55
C ASP A 117 15.01 -2.92 -1.10
N TRP A 118 15.75 -2.29 -0.19
CA TRP A 118 15.57 -2.37 1.26
C TRP A 118 15.13 -1.00 1.76
N VAL A 119 13.88 -0.90 2.18
CA VAL A 119 13.24 0.38 2.54
C VAL A 119 13.23 0.53 4.05
N ARG A 120 13.92 1.56 4.55
CA ARG A 120 14.16 1.76 5.98
C ARG A 120 13.88 3.21 6.39
N LEU A 121 13.56 3.41 7.67
CA LEU A 121 13.42 4.74 8.25
C LEU A 121 14.73 5.25 8.83
N LEU A 122 15.09 6.46 8.43
CA LEU A 122 16.12 7.29 9.01
C LEU A 122 15.67 7.83 10.38
N PRO A 123 16.61 8.10 11.31
CA PRO A 123 16.31 8.74 12.58
C PRO A 123 15.76 10.17 12.39
N GLU A 124 16.31 10.90 11.43
CA GLU A 124 15.95 12.27 11.07
C GLU A 124 15.51 12.38 9.61
N ALA A 125 14.80 13.47 9.28
CA ALA A 125 14.52 13.80 7.89
C ALA A 125 15.83 14.11 7.15
N TRP A 126 15.98 13.53 5.96
CA TRP A 126 17.16 13.73 5.15
C TRP A 126 17.28 15.18 4.68
N ARG A 127 18.52 15.65 4.53
CA ARG A 127 18.86 16.95 3.95
C ARG A 127 20.19 16.83 3.21
N SER A 128 20.42 17.69 2.23
CA SER A 128 21.74 17.81 1.59
C SER A 128 22.84 18.02 2.65
N GLY A 129 23.90 17.23 2.59
CA GLY A 129 24.99 17.27 3.56
C GLY A 129 24.86 16.26 4.72
N ALA A 130 23.69 15.65 4.91
CA ALA A 130 23.43 14.68 5.97
C ALA A 130 24.36 13.45 5.90
N GLU A 131 24.94 13.15 4.73
CA GLU A 131 25.92 12.07 4.58
C GLU A 131 27.17 12.23 5.47
N ARG A 132 27.44 13.45 5.94
CA ARG A 132 28.58 13.77 6.83
C ARG A 132 28.22 13.75 8.30
N GLU A 133 26.94 13.55 8.65
CA GLU A 133 26.47 13.62 10.01
C GLU A 133 26.57 12.28 10.73
N GLN A 134 26.91 12.31 12.02
CA GLN A 134 27.17 11.09 12.80
C GLN A 134 25.94 10.17 12.86
N TRP A 135 24.74 10.73 13.07
CA TRP A 135 23.51 9.93 13.14
C TRP A 135 23.27 9.14 11.86
N PHE A 136 23.65 9.70 10.70
CA PHE A 136 23.53 9.01 9.42
C PHE A 136 24.61 7.96 9.26
N GLN A 137 25.85 8.27 9.59
CA GLN A 137 26.96 7.31 9.48
C GLN A 137 26.72 6.08 10.35
N ASP A 138 26.21 6.26 11.57
CA ASP A 138 25.84 5.16 12.47
C ASP A 138 24.68 4.33 11.90
N TRP A 139 23.64 5.01 11.41
CA TRP A 139 22.51 4.34 10.77
C TRP A 139 22.92 3.56 9.53
N PHE A 140 23.72 4.17 8.65
CA PHE A 140 24.16 3.57 7.39
C PHE A 140 25.08 2.38 7.64
N LYS A 141 26.03 2.50 8.57
CA LYS A 141 26.89 1.39 9.00
C LYS A 141 26.06 0.20 9.52
N LYS A 142 24.97 0.46 10.25
CA LYS A 142 24.10 -0.59 10.76
C LYS A 142 23.29 -1.27 9.65
N TYR A 143 22.73 -0.49 8.73
CA TYR A 143 21.68 -0.98 7.84
C TYR A 143 22.09 -1.26 6.40
N TYR A 144 23.19 -0.67 5.92
CA TYR A 144 23.69 -0.94 4.58
C TYR A 144 24.21 -2.38 4.49
N GLY A 145 23.59 -3.18 3.62
CA GLY A 145 23.85 -4.62 3.51
C GLY A 145 23.21 -5.49 4.61
N SER A 146 22.45 -4.90 5.56
CA SER A 146 21.75 -5.66 6.60
C SER A 146 20.51 -6.36 6.06
N GLU A 147 20.33 -7.62 6.44
CA GLU A 147 19.12 -8.42 6.15
C GLU A 147 18.06 -8.33 7.27
N GLU A 148 18.25 -7.46 8.28
CA GLU A 148 17.22 -7.19 9.31
C GLU A 148 15.91 -6.74 8.65
N ASP A 149 14.76 -7.16 9.20
CA ASP A 149 13.43 -6.79 8.71
C ASP A 149 13.34 -5.27 8.44
N ASP A 150 13.05 -4.91 7.21
CA ASP A 150 12.81 -3.55 6.77
C ASP A 150 11.29 -3.30 6.65
N LEU A 151 10.86 -2.19 6.06
CA LEU A 151 9.43 -1.87 5.96
C LEU A 151 8.65 -2.91 5.14
N PHE A 152 9.27 -3.47 4.08
CA PHE A 152 8.63 -4.50 3.27
C PHE A 152 8.51 -5.82 4.03
N ALA A 153 9.59 -6.31 4.63
CA ALA A 153 9.53 -7.52 5.45
C ALA A 153 8.50 -7.37 6.58
N THR A 154 8.42 -6.20 7.21
CA THR A 154 7.44 -5.90 8.25
C THR A 154 6.01 -5.91 7.71
N ALA A 155 5.77 -5.32 6.53
CA ALA A 155 4.44 -5.28 5.90
C ALA A 155 3.88 -6.69 5.64
N PHE A 156 4.71 -7.61 5.15
CA PHE A 156 4.32 -9.00 4.89
C PHE A 156 4.12 -9.85 6.16
N GLN A 157 4.45 -9.35 7.35
CA GLN A 157 4.15 -10.04 8.61
C GLN A 157 2.68 -9.93 9.03
N TYR A 158 1.84 -9.24 8.26
CA TYR A 158 0.42 -9.04 8.57
C TYR A 158 -0.52 -9.54 7.48
N GLY A 159 0.01 -10.15 6.42
CA GLY A 159 -0.81 -10.73 5.35
C GLY A 159 -1.49 -12.03 5.76
N ASP A 160 -2.30 -12.57 4.85
CA ASP A 160 -3.02 -13.83 5.02
C ASP A 160 -2.07 -14.95 5.51
N GLN A 161 -2.48 -15.65 6.56
CA GLN A 161 -1.73 -16.76 7.18
C GLN A 161 -0.32 -16.39 7.67
N ALA A 162 0.00 -15.09 7.83
CA ALA A 162 1.32 -14.69 8.30
C ALA A 162 1.62 -15.32 9.68
N PRO A 163 2.84 -15.84 9.91
CA PRO A 163 3.19 -16.50 11.16
C PRO A 163 3.03 -15.59 12.37
N VAL A 164 2.40 -16.14 13.41
CA VAL A 164 2.24 -15.46 14.70
C VAL A 164 3.59 -15.26 15.36
N LYS A 165 3.94 -14.02 15.68
CA LYS A 165 5.08 -13.65 16.53
C LYS A 165 4.59 -12.97 17.79
N LYS A 166 5.13 -13.39 18.95
CA LYS A 166 4.79 -12.86 20.27
C LYS A 166 6.00 -12.26 20.97
N ASP A 167 5.79 -11.20 21.73
CA ASP A 167 6.83 -10.63 22.58
C ASP A 167 6.99 -11.42 23.89
N ALA A 168 7.90 -10.99 24.76
CA ALA A 168 8.15 -11.63 26.05
C ALA A 168 6.95 -11.60 27.00
N ALA A 169 6.00 -10.68 26.81
CA ALA A 169 4.76 -10.60 27.57
C ALA A 169 3.62 -11.44 26.94
N GLY A 170 3.89 -12.13 25.82
CA GLY A 170 2.92 -12.96 25.11
C GLY A 170 2.00 -12.17 24.16
N VAL A 171 2.23 -10.87 23.98
CA VAL A 171 1.45 -10.04 23.04
C VAL A 171 1.87 -10.42 21.62
N GLN A 172 0.91 -10.90 20.83
CA GLN A 172 1.16 -11.11 19.40
C GLN A 172 1.32 -9.74 18.73
N TYR A 173 2.51 -9.48 18.21
CA TYR A 173 2.86 -8.20 17.58
C TYR A 173 2.95 -8.32 16.04
N ALA A 174 2.93 -9.54 15.51
CA ALA A 174 2.89 -9.87 14.08
C ALA A 174 2.11 -11.17 13.84
N GLY A 175 1.54 -11.32 12.65
CA GLY A 175 0.64 -12.40 12.26
C GLY A 175 -0.54 -11.87 11.43
N ASP A 176 -1.32 -12.80 10.88
CA ASP A 176 -2.51 -12.50 10.06
C ASP A 176 -3.41 -11.43 10.71
N ALA A 177 -3.74 -10.40 9.93
CA ALA A 177 -4.56 -9.28 10.34
C ALA A 177 -5.84 -9.20 9.51
N ALA A 178 -6.99 -9.16 10.19
CA ALA A 178 -8.26 -8.81 9.56
C ALA A 178 -8.29 -7.33 9.14
N PHE A 179 -9.22 -6.93 8.28
CA PHE A 179 -9.45 -5.50 8.02
C PHE A 179 -10.23 -4.82 9.16
N GLY A 180 -11.27 -5.50 9.63
CA GLY A 180 -12.23 -4.99 10.60
C GLY A 180 -13.45 -5.91 10.71
N PRO A 181 -14.33 -5.68 11.70
CA PRO A 181 -15.57 -6.42 11.83
C PRO A 181 -16.49 -6.20 10.62
N ILE A 182 -17.38 -7.16 10.36
CA ILE A 182 -18.40 -7.02 9.31
C ILE A 182 -19.27 -5.80 9.63
N ASN A 183 -19.50 -4.98 8.62
CA ASN A 183 -20.47 -3.90 8.71
C ASN A 183 -21.89 -4.50 8.63
N PRO A 184 -22.74 -4.34 9.64
CA PRO A 184 -24.10 -4.91 9.63
C PRO A 184 -24.98 -4.36 8.50
N ASN A 185 -24.63 -3.19 7.95
CA ASN A 185 -25.32 -2.56 6.83
C ASN A 185 -24.55 -2.69 5.50
N GLY A 186 -23.43 -3.41 5.52
CA GLY A 186 -22.52 -3.60 4.41
C GLY A 186 -22.86 -4.77 3.51
N SER A 187 -22.28 -4.77 2.31
CA SER A 187 -22.30 -5.92 1.41
C SER A 187 -21.01 -5.98 0.57
N VAL A 188 -20.79 -7.08 -0.15
CA VAL A 188 -19.60 -7.23 -1.00
C VAL A 188 -19.58 -6.13 -2.05
N GLY A 189 -18.46 -5.39 -2.13
CA GLY A 189 -18.31 -4.23 -3.01
C GLY A 189 -19.04 -2.97 -2.53
N ASN A 190 -19.57 -2.98 -1.30
CA ASN A 190 -20.26 -1.85 -0.70
C ASN A 190 -20.10 -1.87 0.83
N ASP A 191 -18.96 -1.37 1.33
CA ASP A 191 -18.70 -1.18 2.77
C ASP A 191 -18.86 -2.47 3.57
N LEU A 192 -18.21 -3.54 3.13
CA LEU A 192 -18.39 -4.89 3.69
C LEU A 192 -17.90 -4.95 5.14
N ARG A 193 -16.88 -4.17 5.47
CA ARG A 193 -16.24 -4.18 6.79
C ARG A 193 -16.04 -2.77 7.29
N LEU A 194 -16.22 -2.59 8.60
CA LEU A 194 -15.99 -1.28 9.21
C LEU A 194 -14.50 -0.92 9.14
N GLU A 195 -14.21 0.22 8.54
CA GLU A 195 -12.95 0.96 8.73
C GLU A 195 -12.77 1.31 10.23
N GLN A 196 -11.64 1.92 10.60
CA GLN A 196 -11.28 2.39 11.94
C GLN A 196 -10.58 1.38 12.86
N SER A 197 -9.91 0.37 12.30
CA SER A 197 -9.00 -0.51 13.06
C SER A 197 -7.56 -0.01 12.96
N ASP A 198 -6.89 0.24 14.08
CA ASP A 198 -5.50 0.71 14.14
C ASP A 198 -4.57 -0.30 14.85
N PHE A 199 -3.27 -0.01 14.93
CA PHE A 199 -2.27 -0.90 15.52
C PHE A 199 -2.61 -1.34 16.97
N TYR A 200 -3.24 -0.47 17.77
CA TYR A 200 -3.61 -0.79 19.14
C TYR A 200 -4.76 -1.81 19.21
N ASP A 201 -5.68 -1.80 18.24
CA ASP A 201 -6.74 -2.81 18.10
C ASP A 201 -6.14 -4.18 17.76
N TYR A 202 -5.20 -4.21 16.81
CA TYR A 202 -4.49 -5.43 16.45
C TYR A 202 -3.77 -6.04 17.65
N LEU A 203 -3.07 -5.22 18.44
CA LEU A 203 -2.35 -5.66 19.64
C LEU A 203 -3.29 -6.05 20.79
N GLY A 204 -4.47 -5.44 20.85
CA GLY A 204 -5.39 -5.54 21.98
C GLY A 204 -4.86 -4.83 23.22
N THR A 205 -4.12 -3.73 23.05
CA THR A 205 -3.50 -2.98 24.16
C THR A 205 -3.71 -1.48 23.95
N SER A 206 -4.03 -0.75 25.02
CA SER A 206 -4.16 0.71 24.98
C SER A 206 -2.87 1.39 24.56
N TYR A 207 -2.97 2.54 23.87
CA TYR A 207 -1.81 3.32 23.47
C TYR A 207 -2.01 4.81 23.76
N THR A 208 -1.03 5.42 24.41
CA THR A 208 -1.01 6.87 24.68
C THR A 208 -0.11 7.57 23.66
N PHE A 209 -0.71 8.46 22.88
CA PHE A 209 -0.02 9.30 21.92
C PHE A 209 0.73 10.45 22.61
N ARG A 210 1.62 11.12 21.87
CA ARG A 210 2.48 12.20 22.40
C ARG A 210 1.71 13.43 22.88
N ASP A 211 0.51 13.63 22.37
CA ASP A 211 -0.42 14.68 22.80
C ASP A 211 -1.17 14.32 24.09
N GLY A 212 -0.92 13.15 24.68
CA GLY A 212 -1.59 12.63 25.88
C GLY A 212 -2.90 11.89 25.58
N THR A 213 -3.39 11.91 24.34
CA THR A 213 -4.60 11.17 23.97
C THR A 213 -4.34 9.67 24.10
N THR A 214 -5.22 8.96 24.79
CA THR A 214 -5.12 7.49 24.93
C THR A 214 -6.21 6.82 24.13
N ALA A 215 -5.82 5.99 23.17
CA ALA A 215 -6.72 5.11 22.45
C ALA A 215 -6.87 3.76 23.15
N GLN A 216 -8.09 3.23 23.13
CA GLN A 216 -8.44 1.94 23.71
C GLN A 216 -8.76 0.95 22.60
N PRO A 217 -8.28 -0.29 22.68
CA PRO A 217 -8.63 -1.32 21.71
C PRO A 217 -10.09 -1.70 21.84
N GLU A 218 -10.76 -1.92 20.72
CA GLU A 218 -12.13 -2.42 20.70
C GLU A 218 -12.14 -3.94 20.50
N LYS A 219 -12.87 -4.67 21.35
CA LYS A 219 -12.94 -6.15 21.28
C LYS A 219 -13.34 -6.67 19.88
N PRO A 220 -14.30 -6.07 19.15
CA PRO A 220 -14.63 -6.51 17.79
C PRO A 220 -13.54 -6.28 16.74
N LYS A 221 -12.55 -5.41 17.04
CA LYS A 221 -11.42 -5.07 16.17
C LYS A 221 -10.13 -5.79 16.57
N TYR A 222 -10.19 -6.72 17.53
CA TYR A 222 -9.01 -7.49 17.91
C TYR A 222 -8.40 -8.20 16.68
N ARG A 223 -7.10 -8.01 16.47
CA ARG A 223 -6.37 -8.48 15.27
C ARG A 223 -6.80 -7.84 13.95
N ALA A 224 -7.42 -6.67 13.99
CA ALA A 224 -7.78 -5.93 12.79
C ALA A 224 -6.86 -4.73 12.53
N LEU A 225 -6.58 -4.47 11.26
CA LEU A 225 -5.84 -3.33 10.73
C LEU A 225 -6.55 -2.83 9.48
N ASP A 226 -7.14 -1.63 9.52
CA ASP A 226 -7.66 -0.99 8.31
C ASP A 226 -6.50 -0.50 7.41
N CYS A 227 -6.80 0.05 6.24
CA CYS A 227 -5.77 0.49 5.28
C CYS A 227 -4.70 1.41 5.92
N SER A 228 -5.15 2.41 6.69
CA SER A 228 -4.28 3.37 7.38
C SER A 228 -3.70 2.84 8.70
N GLY A 229 -4.43 1.99 9.42
CA GLY A 229 -3.96 1.30 10.62
C GLY A 229 -2.83 0.33 10.31
N PHE A 230 -2.88 -0.34 9.16
CA PHE A 230 -1.79 -1.15 8.63
C PHE A 230 -0.54 -0.30 8.38
N ILE A 231 -0.66 0.83 7.67
CA ILE A 231 0.48 1.74 7.44
C ILE A 231 1.04 2.27 8.76
N ARG A 232 0.18 2.67 9.71
CA ARG A 232 0.60 3.11 11.05
C ARG A 232 1.25 2.01 11.88
N THR A 233 0.86 0.75 11.65
CA THR A 233 1.55 -0.40 12.24
C THR A 233 2.96 -0.53 11.68
N VAL A 234 3.11 -0.55 10.36
CA VAL A 234 4.39 -0.75 9.67
C VAL A 234 5.36 0.40 9.93
N PHE A 235 4.96 1.65 9.61
CA PHE A 235 5.82 2.82 9.76
C PHE A 235 5.90 3.29 11.21
N GLY A 236 4.77 3.32 11.91
CA GLY A 236 4.69 3.92 13.24
C GLY A 236 5.08 2.97 14.36
N TYR A 237 4.22 1.99 14.66
CA TYR A 237 4.44 1.11 15.80
C TYR A 237 5.72 0.27 15.65
N ARG A 238 5.94 -0.33 14.47
CA ARG A 238 7.06 -1.23 14.20
C ARG A 238 8.35 -0.46 13.87
N ALA A 239 8.30 0.50 12.95
CA ALA A 239 9.48 1.26 12.52
C ALA A 239 9.72 2.59 13.28
N ARG A 240 8.88 2.91 14.28
CA ARG A 240 9.02 4.05 15.20
C ARG A 240 8.91 5.43 14.56
N PHE A 241 8.20 5.54 13.43
CA PHE A 241 7.76 6.84 12.93
C PHE A 241 6.75 7.46 13.92
N PRO A 242 6.86 8.76 14.25
CA PRO A 242 5.89 9.44 15.12
C PRO A 242 4.45 9.25 14.65
N LEU A 243 3.52 8.93 15.56
CA LEU A 243 2.10 8.79 15.25
C LEU A 243 1.29 9.89 15.91
N MET A 244 0.28 10.38 15.20
CA MET A 244 -0.73 11.30 15.74
C MET A 244 -1.96 10.52 16.23
N SER A 245 -2.65 11.07 17.23
CA SER A 245 -3.90 10.51 17.76
C SER A 245 -5.06 10.64 16.76
N GLY A 246 -5.07 11.70 15.95
CA GLY A 246 -6.05 11.97 14.90
C GLY A 246 -5.42 12.56 13.65
N ASP A 247 -6.24 13.25 12.84
CA ASP A 247 -5.80 13.87 11.59
C ASP A 247 -5.24 15.29 11.75
N THR A 248 -5.45 15.89 12.91
CA THR A 248 -5.05 17.26 13.23
C THR A 248 -4.23 17.27 14.52
N GLY A 249 -3.41 18.32 14.71
CA GLY A 249 -2.86 18.66 16.02
C GLY A 249 -1.62 17.90 16.49
N GLY A 250 -0.57 17.78 15.68
CA GLY A 250 0.70 17.19 16.13
C GLY A 250 1.75 17.03 15.05
N THR A 251 2.89 16.45 15.41
CA THR A 251 3.95 16.04 14.49
C THR A 251 3.98 14.52 14.38
N GLY A 252 3.71 13.99 13.19
CA GLY A 252 3.72 12.56 12.93
C GLY A 252 2.76 12.14 11.84
N LEU A 253 2.57 10.83 11.71
CA LEU A 253 1.67 10.23 10.75
C LEU A 253 0.23 10.32 11.27
N PRO A 254 -0.68 10.99 10.53
CA PRO A 254 -2.11 11.08 10.85
C PRO A 254 -2.83 9.74 10.95
N ARG A 255 -4.07 9.73 11.46
CA ARG A 255 -4.86 8.50 11.64
C ARG A 255 -5.42 7.96 10.33
N THR A 256 -5.97 8.82 9.47
CA THR A 256 -6.68 8.39 8.27
C THR A 256 -5.84 8.56 7.00
N ALA A 257 -6.19 7.85 5.93
CA ALA A 257 -5.60 8.04 4.60
C ALA A 257 -5.70 9.51 4.14
N ASN A 258 -6.84 10.16 4.35
CA ASN A 258 -7.02 11.57 4.03
C ASN A 258 -6.14 12.51 4.87
N GLY A 259 -6.02 12.23 6.17
CA GLY A 259 -5.12 12.96 7.06
C GLY A 259 -3.68 12.87 6.56
N MET A 260 -3.20 11.65 6.29
CA MET A 260 -1.85 11.40 5.80
C MET A 260 -1.59 12.17 4.49
N ALA A 261 -2.48 12.04 3.53
CA ALA A 261 -2.37 12.69 2.21
C ALA A 261 -2.35 14.22 2.28
N ARG A 262 -3.06 14.84 3.22
CA ARG A 262 -3.20 16.31 3.34
C ARG A 262 -2.28 16.94 4.38
N SER A 263 -1.61 16.13 5.18
CA SER A 263 -0.66 16.62 6.18
C SER A 263 0.62 17.15 5.54
N LYS A 264 1.38 17.92 6.32
CA LYS A 264 2.75 18.35 5.98
C LYS A 264 3.80 17.28 6.31
N THR A 265 3.37 16.11 6.76
CA THR A 265 4.28 15.02 7.13
C THR A 265 4.80 14.35 5.85
N GLY A 266 6.12 14.23 5.74
CA GLY A 266 6.79 13.73 4.55
C GLY A 266 6.76 14.68 3.36
N VAL A 267 7.22 14.19 2.22
CA VAL A 267 7.39 14.93 0.97
C VAL A 267 6.31 14.52 -0.02
N ASP A 268 5.65 15.48 -0.66
CA ASP A 268 4.72 15.21 -1.76
C ASP A 268 5.48 14.75 -3.01
N ILE A 269 5.36 13.47 -3.34
CA ILE A 269 5.96 12.86 -4.54
C ILE A 269 5.03 13.02 -5.73
N LEU A 270 3.74 12.72 -5.50
CA LEU A 270 2.65 13.05 -6.41
C LEU A 270 1.72 14.02 -5.67
N PRO A 271 1.74 15.33 -6.00
CA PRO A 271 0.92 16.31 -5.30
C PRO A 271 -0.57 16.05 -5.45
N LEU A 272 -1.34 16.23 -4.37
CA LEU A 272 -2.79 16.13 -4.39
C LEU A 272 -3.40 17.36 -5.09
N LYS A 273 -3.83 17.20 -6.35
CA LYS A 273 -4.44 18.28 -7.15
C LYS A 273 -5.97 18.38 -6.98
N GLY A 274 -6.59 17.26 -6.63
CA GLY A 274 -8.03 17.10 -6.46
C GLY A 274 -8.38 15.63 -6.26
N VAL A 275 -9.68 15.30 -6.29
CA VAL A 275 -10.17 13.93 -6.03
C VAL A 275 -10.99 13.35 -7.19
N THR A 276 -11.20 14.09 -8.26
CA THR A 276 -11.94 13.63 -9.44
C THR A 276 -11.07 12.78 -10.35
N ALA A 277 -11.68 12.07 -11.32
CA ALA A 277 -10.93 11.28 -12.29
C ALA A 277 -9.92 12.11 -13.12
N ARG A 278 -10.17 13.40 -13.31
CA ARG A 278 -9.25 14.32 -14.03
C ARG A 278 -8.01 14.67 -13.22
N ASP A 279 -8.06 14.45 -11.91
CA ASP A 279 -6.96 14.75 -10.98
C ASP A 279 -5.99 13.59 -10.83
N ARG A 280 -6.20 12.49 -11.58
CA ARG A 280 -5.26 11.38 -11.64
C ARG A 280 -3.86 11.88 -12.09
N PRO A 281 -2.77 11.50 -11.40
CA PRO A 281 -1.43 11.82 -11.85
C PRO A 281 -1.16 11.34 -13.28
N THR A 282 -0.59 12.21 -14.11
CA THR A 282 -0.30 11.92 -15.53
C THR A 282 0.94 11.04 -15.73
N SER A 283 1.85 11.04 -14.76
CA SER A 283 2.97 10.10 -14.65
C SER A 283 3.13 9.70 -13.19
N ILE A 284 3.61 8.48 -13.00
CA ILE A 284 3.88 7.87 -11.70
C ILE A 284 5.32 7.31 -11.65
N ASP A 285 6.18 7.72 -12.58
CA ASP A 285 7.55 7.20 -12.70
C ASP A 285 8.49 7.70 -11.60
N VAL A 286 8.09 8.77 -10.92
CA VAL A 286 8.82 9.34 -9.77
C VAL A 286 8.63 8.56 -8.46
N LEU A 287 7.66 7.62 -8.44
CA LEU A 287 7.43 6.76 -7.28
C LEU A 287 8.65 5.88 -7.00
N GLN A 288 8.95 5.70 -5.72
CA GLN A 288 9.99 4.79 -5.23
C GLN A 288 9.42 3.81 -4.21
N PRO A 289 9.96 2.58 -4.15
CA PRO A 289 9.69 1.60 -3.10
C PRO A 289 9.63 2.27 -1.71
N GLY A 290 8.52 2.07 -1.00
CA GLY A 290 8.24 2.69 0.30
C GLY A 290 7.35 3.92 0.29
N ASP A 291 7.05 4.50 -0.89
CA ASP A 291 6.12 5.62 -0.98
C ASP A 291 4.72 5.21 -0.52
N LEU A 292 4.09 6.08 0.27
CA LEU A 292 2.68 5.97 0.59
C LEU A 292 1.85 6.46 -0.59
N LEU A 293 0.80 5.70 -0.90
CA LEU A 293 -0.13 5.96 -1.98
C LEU A 293 -1.48 6.31 -1.40
N PHE A 294 -2.20 7.25 -2.02
CA PHE A 294 -3.52 7.68 -1.55
C PHE A 294 -4.53 7.67 -2.68
N PHE A 295 -5.68 7.04 -2.42
CA PHE A 295 -6.68 6.76 -3.42
C PHE A 295 -8.04 7.34 -3.05
N LYS A 296 -8.83 7.60 -4.09
CA LYS A 296 -10.24 7.95 -4.01
C LYS A 296 -11.07 6.82 -4.62
N LEU A 297 -11.48 5.85 -3.79
CA LEU A 297 -12.21 4.66 -4.24
C LEU A 297 -13.72 4.81 -4.03
N ASP A 298 -14.12 5.39 -2.89
CA ASP A 298 -15.53 5.48 -2.51
C ASP A 298 -16.10 6.88 -2.80
N GLY A 299 -17.04 6.94 -3.75
CA GLY A 299 -17.77 8.18 -4.07
C GLY A 299 -18.52 8.78 -2.88
N ARG A 300 -18.95 7.96 -1.91
CA ARG A 300 -19.73 8.39 -0.73
C ARG A 300 -18.92 9.25 0.22
N THR A 301 -17.60 9.11 0.22
CA THR A 301 -16.71 9.87 1.13
C THR A 301 -16.45 11.30 0.64
N GLY A 302 -17.08 11.75 -0.45
CA GLY A 302 -17.04 13.13 -0.92
C GLY A 302 -15.62 13.60 -1.27
N GLN A 303 -15.10 14.62 -0.60
CA GLN A 303 -13.75 15.16 -0.84
C GLN A 303 -12.63 14.39 -0.10
N ARG A 304 -12.99 13.40 0.71
CA ARG A 304 -12.05 12.59 1.50
C ARG A 304 -11.39 11.53 0.62
N LEU A 305 -10.08 11.35 0.77
CA LEU A 305 -9.37 10.15 0.30
C LEU A 305 -9.61 9.03 1.30
N ASP A 306 -10.01 7.86 0.81
CA ASP A 306 -10.53 6.78 1.65
C ASP A 306 -9.57 5.59 1.77
N HIS A 307 -8.56 5.51 0.92
CA HIS A 307 -7.65 4.36 0.94
C HIS A 307 -6.19 4.75 0.84
N THR A 308 -5.33 3.94 1.47
CA THR A 308 -3.88 4.10 1.41
C THR A 308 -3.17 2.74 1.35
N GLY A 309 -1.97 2.75 0.78
CA GLY A 309 -1.09 1.60 0.67
C GLY A 309 0.36 2.04 0.53
N MET A 310 1.27 1.06 0.45
CA MET A 310 2.70 1.30 0.26
C MET A 310 3.16 0.71 -1.06
N TYR A 311 3.83 1.51 -1.88
CA TYR A 311 4.41 1.08 -3.15
C TYR A 311 5.57 0.11 -2.91
N LEU A 312 5.57 -1.03 -3.59
CA LEU A 312 6.56 -2.10 -3.42
C LEU A 312 7.62 -2.14 -4.53
N GLY A 313 7.40 -1.43 -5.64
CA GLY A 313 8.21 -1.56 -6.85
C GLY A 313 7.45 -2.32 -7.94
N ASN A 314 8.19 -2.97 -8.83
CA ASN A 314 7.61 -3.69 -9.96
C ASN A 314 7.44 -5.19 -9.65
N ASP A 315 6.44 -5.83 -10.24
CA ASP A 315 6.38 -7.29 -10.31
C ASP A 315 7.28 -7.85 -11.42
N VAL A 316 7.28 -9.18 -11.54
CA VAL A 316 8.00 -9.93 -12.59
C VAL A 316 7.50 -9.66 -14.03
N GLU A 317 6.36 -9.00 -14.19
CA GLU A 317 5.80 -8.57 -15.48
C GLU A 317 6.08 -7.08 -15.77
N GLY A 318 6.67 -6.36 -14.80
CA GLY A 318 7.00 -4.94 -14.89
C GLY A 318 5.90 -3.98 -14.40
N HIS A 319 4.80 -4.50 -13.85
CA HIS A 319 3.69 -3.68 -13.33
C HIS A 319 4.04 -3.09 -11.97
N LYS A 320 3.53 -1.88 -11.70
CA LYS A 320 3.81 -1.16 -10.45
C LYS A 320 2.89 -1.65 -9.34
N ILE A 321 3.44 -2.43 -8.40
CA ILE A 321 2.68 -3.12 -7.34
C ILE A 321 2.71 -2.37 -6.02
N PHE A 322 1.62 -2.44 -5.26
CA PHE A 322 1.53 -1.93 -3.91
C PHE A 322 0.85 -2.93 -2.97
N ILE A 323 1.11 -2.79 -1.67
CA ILE A 323 0.42 -3.52 -0.60
C ILE A 323 -0.50 -2.59 0.16
N SER A 324 -1.69 -3.07 0.53
CA SER A 324 -2.64 -2.33 1.37
C SER A 324 -3.57 -3.28 2.10
N SER A 325 -4.10 -2.89 3.26
CA SER A 325 -5.18 -3.65 3.91
C SER A 325 -6.53 -3.33 3.27
N ARG A 326 -7.30 -4.36 2.90
CA ARG A 326 -8.54 -4.23 2.11
C ARG A 326 -9.73 -4.97 2.72
N GLU A 327 -10.92 -4.42 2.54
CA GLU A 327 -12.17 -5.01 3.03
C GLU A 327 -12.43 -6.38 2.41
N GLU A 328 -12.29 -6.51 1.09
CA GLU A 328 -12.61 -7.71 0.33
C GLU A 328 -11.62 -8.86 0.61
N ALA A 329 -10.34 -8.52 0.77
CA ALA A 329 -9.31 -9.47 1.17
C ALA A 329 -9.36 -9.78 2.67
N ASN A 330 -10.01 -8.93 3.47
CA ASN A 330 -10.00 -8.96 4.92
C ASN A 330 -8.58 -8.88 5.49
N GLY A 331 -7.79 -7.90 5.04
CA GLY A 331 -6.44 -7.72 5.56
C GLY A 331 -5.45 -7.15 4.55
N PRO A 332 -4.19 -6.94 4.96
CA PRO A 332 -3.06 -6.57 4.11
C PRO A 332 -2.87 -7.57 2.96
N THR A 333 -2.84 -7.05 1.74
CA THR A 333 -2.68 -7.90 0.55
C THR A 333 -1.98 -7.18 -0.61
N ILE A 334 -1.26 -7.94 -1.44
CA ILE A 334 -0.85 -7.57 -2.81
C ILE A 334 -1.76 -8.21 -3.87
N GLY A 335 -2.80 -8.91 -3.45
CA GLY A 335 -3.64 -9.71 -4.31
C GLY A 335 -4.68 -8.95 -5.12
N ASP A 336 -5.42 -9.69 -5.94
CA ASP A 336 -6.35 -9.13 -6.92
C ASP A 336 -7.80 -9.08 -6.42
N LYS A 337 -8.05 -9.61 -5.20
CA LYS A 337 -9.37 -9.58 -4.57
C LYS A 337 -9.74 -8.15 -4.17
N GLY A 338 -10.86 -7.64 -4.69
CA GLY A 338 -11.24 -6.22 -4.57
C GLY A 338 -10.59 -5.30 -5.60
N GLY A 339 -9.79 -5.85 -6.54
CA GLY A 339 -9.11 -5.11 -7.60
C GLY A 339 -7.62 -5.44 -7.66
N ALA A 340 -7.05 -5.50 -8.86
CA ALA A 340 -5.63 -5.79 -9.03
C ALA A 340 -4.76 -4.72 -8.35
N SER A 341 -3.70 -5.15 -7.65
CA SER A 341 -2.77 -4.26 -6.92
C SER A 341 -1.80 -3.50 -7.82
N ARG A 342 -2.28 -2.96 -8.92
CA ARG A 342 -1.51 -2.29 -9.99
C ARG A 342 -1.81 -0.80 -10.01
N LEU A 343 -0.78 0.02 -10.24
CA LEU A 343 -0.88 1.49 -10.34
C LEU A 343 -0.89 2.00 -11.78
N ASP A 344 -0.40 1.18 -12.71
CA ASP A 344 -0.39 1.40 -14.14
C ASP A 344 -1.69 0.93 -14.81
N GLY A 345 -1.91 1.38 -16.05
CA GLY A 345 -3.12 1.06 -16.82
C GLY A 345 -4.38 1.75 -16.29
N ASN A 346 -5.55 1.14 -16.50
CA ASN A 346 -6.86 1.72 -16.17
C ASN A 346 -7.65 0.89 -15.14
N GLY A 347 -6.97 -0.01 -14.42
CA GLY A 347 -7.58 -0.82 -13.38
C GLY A 347 -8.11 0.01 -12.21
N TYR A 348 -8.87 -0.65 -11.33
CA TYR A 348 -9.59 -0.03 -10.21
C TYR A 348 -8.73 0.95 -9.37
N TYR A 349 -7.59 0.49 -8.86
CA TYR A 349 -6.68 1.32 -8.07
C TYR A 349 -5.91 2.33 -8.91
N ALA A 350 -5.45 1.94 -10.10
CA ALA A 350 -4.75 2.81 -11.02
C ALA A 350 -5.59 4.07 -11.35
N ALA A 351 -6.88 3.90 -11.66
CA ALA A 351 -7.80 4.99 -11.95
C ALA A 351 -8.12 5.87 -10.72
N ALA A 352 -7.99 5.32 -9.52
CA ALA A 352 -8.33 5.97 -8.26
C ALA A 352 -7.15 6.67 -7.56
N LEU A 353 -5.91 6.47 -8.01
CA LEU A 353 -4.74 7.13 -7.43
C LEU A 353 -4.87 8.66 -7.56
N ARG A 354 -4.60 9.40 -6.47
CA ARG A 354 -4.66 10.86 -6.42
C ARG A 354 -3.39 11.54 -5.95
N SER A 355 -2.65 10.91 -5.05
CA SER A 355 -1.40 11.46 -4.54
C SER A 355 -0.51 10.37 -3.96
N ALA A 356 0.74 10.75 -3.70
CA ALA A 356 1.72 9.90 -3.04
C ALA A 356 2.67 10.75 -2.20
N LYS A 357 3.12 10.21 -1.07
CA LYS A 357 4.08 10.85 -0.18
C LYS A 357 5.21 9.91 0.19
N ARG A 358 6.41 10.48 0.36
CA ARG A 358 7.56 9.80 0.95
C ARG A 358 7.75 10.33 2.37
N LEU A 359 7.53 9.48 3.37
CA LEU A 359 7.60 9.86 4.79
C LEU A 359 9.01 10.20 5.22
#